data_AF-A0A7C2K584-F1
#
_entry.id   AF-A0A7C2K584-F1
#
_cell.length_a   1.000
_cell.length_b   1.000
_cell.length_c   1.000
_cell.angle_alpha   90.00
_cell.angle_beta   90.00
_cell.angle_gamma   90.00
#
_symmetry.space_group_name_H-M   'P 1'
#
loop_
_entity.id
_entity.type
_entity.pdbx_description
1 polymer ?
#
loop_
_entity_poly.entity_id
_entity_poly.type
_entity_poly.pdbx_seq_one_letter_code
_entity_poly.pdbx_strand_id
1 'polypeptide(L)' 'MAVTKNHNPVHWPRLGVCRALMALAREQVTPTMLAKDCLDTIARHNEALGAFVDVRPELVQGQAQSAQRRRREGVIG' A
#
# COMPACT_ATOMS: atom_id res chain seq x y z
N MET A 1 27.00 -0.76 -6.96
CA MET A 1 26.26 0.39 -7.51
C MET A 1 24.99 0.58 -6.69
N ALA A 2 24.98 1.58 -5.80
CA ALA A 2 23.83 1.88 -4.95
C ALA A 2 22.82 2.72 -5.75
N VAL A 3 21.69 2.13 -6.14
CA VAL A 3 20.55 2.88 -6.68
C VAL A 3 19.85 3.53 -5.51
N THR A 4 20.20 4.78 -5.22
CA THR A 4 19.41 5.66 -4.36
C THR A 4 18.10 5.98 -5.09
N LYS A 5 17.09 5.11 -4.96
CA LYS A 5 15.71 5.41 -5.37
C LYS A 5 15.21 6.52 -4.47
N ASN A 6 15.32 7.75 -4.96
CA ASN A 6 14.78 8.96 -4.38
C ASN A 6 13.27 8.74 -4.10
N HIS A 7 12.94 8.36 -2.86
CA HIS A 7 11.56 8.12 -2.42
C HIS A 7 10.91 9.48 -2.20
N ASN A 8 10.47 10.11 -3.28
CA ASN A 8 9.41 11.09 -3.15
C ASN A 8 8.18 10.30 -2.65
N PRO A 9 7.59 10.59 -1.48
CA PRO A 9 6.47 9.82 -0.95
C PRO A 9 5.27 10.05 -1.86
N VAL A 10 5.09 9.19 -2.86
CA VAL A 10 3.88 9.18 -3.67
C VAL A 10 2.73 8.85 -2.73
N HIS A 11 1.83 9.80 -2.52
CA HIS A 11 0.60 9.57 -1.76
C HIS A 11 -0.35 8.71 -2.58
N TRP A 12 -0.12 7.39 -2.58
CA TRP A 12 -0.97 6.40 -3.25
C TRP A 12 -2.46 6.48 -2.92
N PRO A 13 -2.89 6.89 -1.71
CA PRO A 13 -4.32 7.03 -1.40
C PRO A 13 -5.05 8.08 -2.25
N ARG A 14 -4.32 9.00 -2.90
CA ARG A 14 -4.89 10.00 -3.82
C ARG A 14 -4.98 9.52 -5.26
N LEU A 15 -4.49 8.32 -5.56
CA LEU A 15 -4.52 7.75 -6.89
C LEU A 15 -5.70 6.79 -7.00
N GLY A 16 -6.51 6.94 -8.06
CA GLY A 16 -7.59 6.00 -8.35
C GLY A 16 -7.05 4.56 -8.51
N VAL A 17 -7.92 3.57 -8.29
CA VAL A 17 -7.58 2.14 -8.26
C VAL A 17 -6.67 1.71 -9.42
N CYS A 18 -6.97 2.13 -10.65
CA CYS A 18 -6.17 1.77 -11.83
C CYS A 18 -4.71 2.23 -11.75
N ARG A 19 -4.44 3.42 -11.19
CA ARG A 19 -3.07 3.93 -11.04
C ARG A 19 -2.31 3.19 -9.94
N ALA A 20 -2.96 2.82 -8.84
CA ALA A 20 -2.37 1.99 -7.80
C ALA A 20 -2.02 0.59 -8.34
N LEU A 21 -2.93 -0.03 -9.10
CA LEU A 21 -2.68 -1.32 -9.76
C LEU A 21 -1.54 -1.23 -10.76
N MET A 22 -1.46 -0.15 -11.55
CA MET A 22 -0.38 0.06 -12.51
C MET A 22 0.99 0.22 -11.81
N ALA A 23 1.05 0.96 -10.71
CA ALA A 23 2.28 1.11 -9.94
C ALA A 23 2.72 -0.20 -9.28
N LEU A 24 1.78 -0.98 -8.76
CA LEU A 24 2.03 -2.33 -8.29
C LEU A 24 2.56 -3.21 -9.43
N ALA A 25 1.94 -3.18 -10.62
CA ALA A 25 2.36 -3.98 -11.77
C ALA A 25 3.76 -3.60 -12.29
N ARG A 26 4.15 -2.33 -12.15
CA ARG A 26 5.48 -1.81 -12.51
C ARG A 26 6.52 -1.93 -11.39
N GLU A 27 6.19 -2.59 -10.28
CA GLU A 27 7.05 -2.72 -9.10
C GLU A 27 7.55 -1.38 -8.53
N GLN A 28 6.79 -0.31 -8.76
CA GLN A 28 7.07 1.02 -8.21
C GLN A 28 6.68 1.12 -6.74
N VAL A 29 5.72 0.28 -6.31
CA VAL A 29 5.27 0.13 -4.94
C VAL A 29 5.02 -1.35 -4.66
N THR A 30 5.28 -1.80 -3.44
CA THR A 30 4.90 -3.15 -2.99
C THR A 30 3.52 -3.14 -2.34
N PRO A 31 2.81 -4.28 -2.27
CA PRO A 31 1.56 -4.35 -1.51
C PRO A 31 1.69 -3.88 -0.07
N THR A 32 2.81 -4.18 0.60
CA THR A 32 3.09 -3.77 1.98
C THR A 32 3.35 -2.28 2.12
N MET A 33 4.08 -1.66 1.18
CA MET A 33 4.26 -0.21 1.16
C MET A 33 2.93 0.50 0.94
N LEU A 34 2.12 0.03 0.00
CA LEU A 34 0.80 0.59 -0.27
C LEU A 34 -0.12 0.50 0.94
N ALA A 35 -0.16 -0.65 1.61
CA ALA A 35 -0.96 -0.85 2.82
C ALA A 35 -0.51 0.07 3.97
N LYS A 36 0.81 0.22 4.15
CA LYS A 36 1.38 1.16 5.12
C LYS A 36 0.94 2.60 4.82
N ASP A 37 1.10 3.06 3.59
CA ASP A 37 0.74 4.44 3.21
C ASP A 37 -0.76 4.72 3.41
N CYS A 38 -1.62 3.72 3.17
CA CYS A 38 -3.05 3.81 3.49
C CYS A 38 -3.28 3.93 5.00
N LEU A 39 -2.70 3.05 5.82
CA LEU A 39 -2.85 3.08 7.28
C LEU A 39 -2.32 4.38 7.87
N ASP A 40 -1.16 4.85 7.42
CA ASP A 40 -0.57 6.12 7.86
C ASP A 40 -1.48 7.31 7.49
N THR A 41 -2.15 7.25 6.32
CA THR A 41 -3.11 8.27 5.90
C THR A 41 -4.39 8.23 6.74
N ILE A 42 -4.90 7.04 7.04
CA ILE A 42 -6.05 6.86 7.93
C ILE A 42 -5.70 7.40 9.32
N ALA A 43 -4.55 7.03 9.90
CA ALA A 43 -4.12 7.49 11.21
C ALA A 43 -4.04 9.03 11.30
N ARG A 44 -3.60 9.70 10.22
CA ARG A 44 -3.51 11.18 10.19
C ARG A 44 -4.85 11.89 10.04
N HIS A 45 -5.86 11.26 9.46
CA HIS A 45 -7.09 11.95 9.03
C HIS A 45 -8.36 11.42 9.66
N ASN A 46 -8.36 10.20 10.22
CA ASN A 46 -9.59 9.57 10.70
C ASN A 46 -10.22 10.32 11.88
N GLU A 47 -9.41 10.87 12.79
CA GLU A 47 -9.91 11.65 13.93
C GLU A 47 -10.68 12.89 13.48
N ALA A 48 -10.19 13.58 12.45
CA ALA A 48 -10.83 14.78 11.92
C ALA A 48 -12.04 14.49 11.03
N LEU A 49 -12.02 13.36 10.30
CA LEU A 49 -13.04 13.04 9.30
C LEU A 49 -14.12 12.07 9.79
N GLY A 50 -13.86 11.31 10.86
CA GLY A 50 -14.74 10.22 11.31
C GLY A 50 -15.02 9.18 10.22
N ALA A 51 -14.11 9.01 9.25
CA ALA A 51 -14.35 8.24 8.03
C ALA A 51 -14.40 6.72 8.27
N PHE A 52 -13.74 6.24 9.32
CA PHE A 52 -13.64 4.84 9.71
C PHE A 52 -14.00 4.68 11.18
N VAL A 53 -15.01 3.84 11.45
CA VAL A 53 -15.47 3.51 12.82
C VAL A 53 -14.57 2.46 13.48
N ASP A 54 -14.02 1.53 12.68
CA ASP A 54 -13.09 0.49 13.12
C ASP A 54 -11.97 0.36 12.09
N VAL A 55 -10.72 0.35 12.56
CA VAL A 55 -9.53 0.15 11.73
C VAL A 55 -8.75 -0.99 12.36
N ARG A 56 -8.40 -2.00 11.55
CA ARG A 56 -7.66 -3.20 11.98
C ARG A 56 -6.32 -3.29 11.27
N PRO A 57 -5.29 -2.56 11.72
CA PRO A 57 -3.99 -2.48 11.04
C PRO A 57 -3.35 -3.85 10.80
N GLU A 58 -3.45 -4.76 11.76
CA GLU A 58 -2.83 -6.08 11.73
C GLU A 58 -3.41 -6.95 10.61
N LEU A 59 -4.74 -6.89 10.42
CA LEU A 59 -5.40 -7.60 9.32
C LEU A 59 -4.99 -7.03 7.97
N VAL A 60 -4.95 -5.70 7.84
CA VAL A 60 -4.54 -5.02 6.60
C VAL A 60 -3.10 -5.38 6.24
N GLN A 61 -2.19 -5.34 7.22
CA GLN A 61 -0.80 -5.71 7.04
C GLN A 61 -0.65 -7.19 6.68
N GLY A 62 -1.37 -8.09 7.35
CA GLY A 62 -1.35 -9.53 7.05
C GLY A 62 -1.80 -9.82 5.62
N GLN A 63 -2.86 -9.16 5.13
CA GLN A 63 -3.31 -9.29 3.75
C GLN A 63 -2.26 -8.78 2.75
N ALA A 64 -1.63 -7.65 3.06
CA ALA A 64 -0.58 -7.08 2.21
C ALA A 64 0.66 -7.99 2.12
N GLN A 65 1.07 -8.58 3.24
CA GLN A 65 2.16 -9.56 3.27
C GLN A 65 1.83 -10.80 2.43
N SER A 66 0.61 -11.35 2.57
CA SER A 66 0.13 -12.47 1.75
C SER A 66 0.09 -12.13 0.26
N ALA A 67 -0.38 -10.94 -0.12
CA ALA A 67 -0.38 -10.48 -1.50
C ALA A 67 1.03 -10.31 -2.06
N GLN A 68 1.96 -9.76 -1.28
CA GLN A 68 3.37 -9.63 -1.68
C GLN A 68 4.04 -10.98 -1.83
N ARG A 69 3.73 -11.94 -0.94
CA ARG A 69 4.20 -13.32 -1.05
C ARG A 69 3.73 -13.97 -2.36
N ARG A 70 2.43 -13.94 -2.66
CA ARG A 70 1.87 -14.47 -3.92
C ARG A 70 2.50 -13.87 -5.17
N ARG A 71 2.80 -12.57 -5.15
CA ARG A 71 3.50 -11.87 -6.24
C ARG A 71 4.94 -12.34 -6.45
N ARG A 72 5.66 -12.64 -5.37
CA ARG A 72 7.03 -13.19 -5.45
C ARG A 72 7.04 -14.65 -5.88
N GLU A 73 6.07 -15.41 -5.40
CA GLU A 73 5.97 -16.86 -5.67
C GLU A 73 5.37 -17.16 -7.06
N GLY A 74 4.91 -16.13 -7.79
CA GLY A 74 4.46 -16.29 -9.17
C GLY A 74 3.17 -17.09 -9.29
N VAL A 75 2.27 -17.04 -8.30
CA VAL A 75 0.97 -17.74 -8.37
C VAL A 75 0.05 -16.97 -9.33
N ILE A 76 0.28 -17.18 -10.62
CA ILE A 76 -0.73 -17.11 -11.67
C ILE A 76 -1.16 -18.57 -11.86
N GLY A 77 -2.26 -18.94 -11.18
CA GLY A 77 -2.80 -20.29 -11.11
C GLY A 77 -3.70 -20.41 -9.90
#